data_AF-A0A7Y5G1L4-F1
#
_entry.id   AF-A0A7Y5G1L4-F1
#
_cell.length_a   1.000
_cell.length_b   1.000
_cell.length_c   1.000
_cell.angle_alpha   90.00
_cell.angle_beta   90.00
_cell.angle_gamma   90.00
#
_symmetry.space_group_name_H-M   'P 1'
#
loop_
_entity.id
_entity.type
_entity.pdbx_description
1 polymer ?
#
loop_
_entity_poly.entity_id
_entity_poly.type
_entity_poly.pdbx_seq_one_letter_code
_entity_poly.pdbx_strand_id
1 'polypeptide(L)'
;MKTLQKLLFILILLLASRLAIMAQPLSSASVAVTFQVDMAVQILEKKFTPGADQLSVRGDFNDFTEGVNLLTDADGDSIYTAAVNLPDALAGSTISFEYFYLHGVRGVGESIADRQFAVPVTGGIVPLSFFDLDSVVTGRYRTFIIF
;
A
#
# COMPACT_ATOMS: atom_id res chain seq x y z
N MET A 1 -49.51 -39.04 15.02
CA MET A 1 -48.98 -37.78 15.63
C MET A 1 -47.45 -37.72 15.63
N LYS A 2 -46.73 -38.73 16.17
CA LYS A 2 -45.24 -38.76 16.18
C LYS A 2 -44.57 -38.73 14.79
N THR A 3 -45.21 -39.28 13.76
CA THR A 3 -44.71 -39.31 12.37
C THR A 3 -44.88 -37.98 11.63
N LEU A 4 -46.00 -37.29 11.85
CA LEU A 4 -46.29 -35.98 11.25
C LEU A 4 -45.33 -34.90 11.80
N GLN A 5 -45.02 -34.96 13.09
CA GLN A 5 -44.09 -34.06 13.74
C GLN A 5 -42.64 -34.26 13.28
N LYS A 6 -42.25 -35.50 12.93
CA LYS A 6 -40.95 -35.82 12.30
C LYS A 6 -40.87 -35.32 10.85
N LEU A 7 -41.93 -35.48 10.06
CA LEU A 7 -41.98 -34.96 8.68
C LEU A 7 -41.93 -33.43 8.64
N LEU A 8 -42.65 -32.77 9.57
CA LEU A 8 -42.62 -31.33 9.73
C LEU A 8 -41.22 -30.83 10.14
N PHE A 9 -40.53 -31.55 11.03
CA PHE A 9 -39.15 -31.23 11.42
C PHE A 9 -38.17 -31.32 10.24
N ILE A 10 -38.28 -32.37 9.42
CA ILE A 10 -37.41 -32.57 8.25
C ILE A 10 -37.67 -31.49 7.18
N LEU A 11 -38.93 -31.09 6.98
CA LEU A 11 -39.28 -30.01 6.06
C LEU A 11 -38.77 -28.65 6.54
N ILE A 12 -38.84 -28.37 7.85
CA ILE A 12 -38.28 -27.16 8.47
C ILE A 12 -36.74 -27.14 8.35
N LEU A 13 -36.07 -28.28 8.52
CA LEU A 13 -34.62 -28.42 8.33
C LEU A 13 -34.21 -28.19 6.86
N LEU A 14 -34.98 -28.69 5.89
CA LEU A 14 -34.73 -28.50 4.46
C LEU A 14 -35.04 -27.07 3.98
N LEU A 15 -36.02 -26.39 4.58
CA LEU A 15 -36.30 -24.96 4.32
C LEU A 15 -35.23 -24.07 4.96
N ALA A 16 -34.79 -24.37 6.18
CA ALA A 16 -33.72 -23.63 6.86
C ALA A 16 -32.37 -23.77 6.14
N SER A 17 -32.07 -24.93 5.56
CA SER A 17 -30.85 -25.14 4.78
C SER A 17 -30.86 -24.42 3.41
N ARG A 18 -32.03 -24.08 2.88
CA ARG A 18 -32.18 -23.31 1.61
C ARG A 18 -32.17 -21.79 1.85
N LEU A 19 -32.43 -21.33 3.07
CA LEU A 19 -32.39 -19.91 3.46
C LEU A 19 -31.00 -19.47 3.98
N ALA A 20 -30.13 -20.41 4.35
CA ALA A 20 -28.77 -20.13 4.79
C ALA A 20 -27.76 -20.11 3.63
N ILE A 21 -28.04 -19.37 2.56
CA ILE A 21 -26.96 -18.71 1.80
C ILE A 21 -26.68 -17.43 2.57
N MET A 22 -26.07 -17.61 3.74
CA MET A 22 -25.51 -16.53 4.54
C MET A 22 -24.55 -15.77 3.62
N ALA A 23 -24.63 -14.44 3.62
CA ALA A 23 -23.59 -13.62 3.01
C ALA A 23 -22.23 -14.12 3.53
N GLN A 24 -21.53 -14.88 2.69
CA GLN A 24 -20.16 -15.26 2.99
C GLN A 24 -19.41 -13.93 3.05
N PRO A 25 -18.54 -13.69 4.05
CA PRO A 25 -17.64 -12.56 3.91
C PRO A 25 -16.93 -12.78 2.58
N LEU A 26 -17.11 -11.85 1.64
CA LEU A 26 -16.20 -11.72 0.52
C LEU A 26 -14.85 -11.43 1.17
N SER A 27 -14.10 -12.47 1.48
CA SER A 27 -12.68 -12.34 1.70
C SER A 27 -12.15 -11.84 0.37
N SER A 28 -12.07 -10.52 0.23
CA SER A 28 -11.43 -9.90 -0.92
C SER A 28 -10.03 -10.46 -0.93
N ALA A 29 -9.75 -11.36 -1.88
CA ALA A 29 -8.40 -11.83 -2.09
C ALA A 29 -7.52 -10.59 -2.29
N SER A 30 -6.32 -10.63 -1.72
CA SER A 30 -5.36 -9.54 -1.82
C SER A 30 -3.95 -10.08 -2.02
N VAL A 31 -3.13 -9.26 -2.66
CA VAL A 31 -1.73 -9.54 -2.94
C VAL A 31 -0.88 -8.52 -2.18
N ALA A 32 0.07 -9.00 -1.37
CA ALA A 32 0.90 -8.14 -0.55
C ALA A 32 2.04 -7.53 -1.37
N VAL A 33 2.15 -6.21 -1.38
CA VAL A 33 3.26 -5.47 -2.00
C VAL A 33 3.97 -4.63 -0.96
N THR A 34 5.29 -4.82 -0.85
CA THR A 34 6.14 -3.96 -0.02
C THR A 34 6.68 -2.81 -0.86
N PHE A 35 6.27 -1.60 -0.52
CA PHE A 35 6.82 -0.37 -1.05
C PHE A 35 8.01 0.06 -0.20
N GLN A 36 9.03 0.60 -0.86
CA GLN A 36 10.26 1.05 -0.20
C GLN A 36 10.91 2.20 -0.97
N VAL A 37 11.33 3.23 -0.24
CA VAL A 37 11.97 4.44 -0.81
C VAL A 37 13.07 4.94 0.11
N ASP A 38 14.18 5.33 -0.48
CA ASP A 38 15.28 5.98 0.23
C ASP A 38 15.02 7.49 0.29
N MET A 39 14.92 8.02 1.52
CA MET A 39 14.67 9.43 1.79
C MET A 39 15.95 10.22 2.14
N ALA A 40 17.13 9.60 2.09
CA ALA A 40 18.39 10.20 2.55
C ALA A 40 18.68 11.57 1.91
N VAL A 41 18.45 11.73 0.61
CA VAL A 41 18.64 13.01 -0.08
C VAL A 41 17.67 14.08 0.45
N GLN A 42 16.38 13.75 0.57
CA GLN A 42 15.38 14.68 1.09
C GLN A 42 15.67 15.10 2.54
N ILE A 43 16.20 14.18 3.36
CA ILE A 43 16.63 14.43 4.73
C ILE A 43 17.85 15.37 4.74
N LEU A 44 18.89 15.07 3.96
CA LEU A 44 20.12 15.85 3.92
C LEU A 44 19.90 17.27 3.36
N GLU A 45 18.95 17.43 2.44
CA GLU A 45 18.51 18.72 1.92
C GLU A 45 17.50 19.45 2.81
N LYS A 46 17.11 18.84 3.95
CA LYS A 46 16.14 19.38 4.92
C LYS A 46 14.75 19.63 4.30
N LYS A 47 14.40 18.88 3.26
CA LYS A 47 13.09 18.88 2.62
C LYS A 47 12.11 17.93 3.33
N PHE A 48 12.64 16.92 4.01
CA PHE A 48 11.90 15.94 4.81
C PHE A 48 12.50 15.86 6.22
N THR A 49 11.64 15.83 7.24
CA THR A 49 12.03 15.76 8.66
C THR A 49 11.59 14.42 9.28
N PRO A 50 12.51 13.48 9.53
CA PRO A 50 12.18 12.20 10.16
C PRO A 50 11.43 12.37 11.48
N GLY A 51 10.33 11.63 11.65
CA GLY A 51 9.50 11.65 12.85
C GLY A 51 8.54 12.85 12.98
N ALA A 52 8.66 13.87 12.13
CA ALA A 52 7.73 14.99 12.08
C ALA A 52 6.86 14.97 10.80
N ASP A 53 7.46 14.63 9.66
CA ASP A 53 6.77 14.53 8.39
C ASP A 53 6.19 13.11 8.21
N GLN A 54 5.05 13.01 7.53
CA GLN A 54 4.37 11.74 7.26
C GLN A 54 4.59 11.34 5.81
N LEU A 55 5.32 10.25 5.57
CA LEU A 55 5.53 9.66 4.24
C LEU A 55 4.47 8.59 3.97
N SER A 56 3.94 8.58 2.75
CA SER A 56 2.95 7.63 2.27
C SER A 56 3.21 7.23 0.83
N VAL A 57 2.65 6.10 0.42
CA VAL A 57 2.54 5.73 -1.00
C VAL A 57 1.08 5.85 -1.46
N ARG A 58 0.90 6.38 -2.66
CA ARG A 58 -0.41 6.54 -3.29
C ARG A 58 -0.34 6.13 -4.75
N GLY A 59 -1.45 5.69 -5.33
CA GLY A 59 -1.50 5.27 -6.73
C GLY A 59 -2.89 4.82 -7.17
N ASP A 60 -2.95 4.18 -8.33
CA ASP A 60 -4.21 3.73 -8.96
C ASP A 60 -5.02 2.79 -8.03
N PHE A 61 -4.33 2.08 -7.13
CA PHE A 61 -4.94 1.13 -6.19
C PHE A 61 -5.64 1.78 -4.99
N ASN A 62 -5.51 3.11 -4.81
CA ASN A 62 -6.18 3.85 -3.75
C ASN A 62 -6.62 5.26 -4.19
N ASP A 63 -6.89 5.46 -5.49
CA ASP A 63 -7.31 6.74 -6.08
C ASP A 63 -6.37 7.91 -5.73
N PHE A 64 -5.06 7.63 -5.62
CA PHE A 64 -4.05 8.60 -5.19
C PHE A 64 -4.37 9.28 -3.84
N THR A 65 -5.00 8.56 -2.92
CA THR A 65 -5.35 9.12 -1.60
C THR A 65 -4.10 9.39 -0.75
N GLU A 66 -3.98 10.63 -0.25
CA GLU A 66 -2.87 11.09 0.59
C GLU A 66 -2.94 10.55 2.03
N GLY A 67 -1.79 10.18 2.61
CA GLY A 67 -1.67 9.91 4.04
C GLY A 67 -2.31 8.60 4.54
N VAL A 68 -2.66 7.67 3.65
CA VAL A 68 -3.29 6.39 4.03
C VAL A 68 -2.27 5.26 4.18
N ASN A 69 -1.52 4.94 3.13
CA ASN A 69 -0.51 3.87 3.18
C ASN A 69 0.80 4.45 3.66
N LEU A 70 0.91 4.67 4.98
CA LEU A 70 2.08 5.28 5.61
C LEU A 70 3.30 4.36 5.56
N LEU A 71 4.46 4.93 5.23
CA LEU A 71 5.74 4.24 5.30
C LEU A 71 6.47 4.63 6.59
N THR A 72 7.23 3.70 7.14
CA THR A 72 8.03 3.91 8.36
C THR A 72 9.48 3.49 8.14
N ASP A 73 10.39 4.17 8.82
CA ASP A 73 11.80 3.82 8.95
C ASP A 73 12.02 3.37 10.40
N ALA A 74 12.15 2.06 10.62
CA ALA A 74 12.20 1.48 11.96
C ALA A 74 13.63 1.27 12.48
N ASP A 75 14.60 1.15 11.57
CA ASP A 75 16.02 0.92 11.87
C ASP A 75 16.88 2.19 11.72
N GLY A 76 16.31 3.27 11.20
CA GLY A 76 16.93 4.59 11.12
C GLY A 76 17.95 4.73 10.00
N ASP A 77 17.83 3.91 8.94
CA ASP A 77 18.75 3.92 7.81
C ASP A 77 18.30 4.83 6.66
N SER A 78 17.20 5.58 6.83
CA SER A 78 16.54 6.43 5.83
C SER A 78 15.73 5.69 4.76
N ILE A 79 15.65 4.36 4.81
CA ILE A 79 14.80 3.56 3.93
C ILE A 79 13.45 3.37 4.60
N TYR A 80 12.45 4.03 4.04
CA TYR A 80 11.08 3.95 4.51
C TYR A 80 10.36 2.78 3.83
N THR A 81 9.59 1.99 4.57
CA THR A 81 8.88 0.81 4.05
C THR A 81 7.41 0.75 4.47
N ALA A 82 6.56 0.18 3.61
CA ALA A 82 5.17 -0.17 3.92
C ALA A 82 4.74 -1.45 3.20
N ALA A 83 4.08 -2.36 3.91
CA ALA A 83 3.38 -3.49 3.31
C ALA A 83 1.91 -3.11 3.04
N VAL A 84 1.52 -3.11 1.77
CA VAL A 84 0.17 -2.77 1.31
C VAL A 84 -0.49 -3.99 0.70
N ASN A 85 -1.68 -4.35 1.18
CA ASN A 85 -2.48 -5.42 0.60
C ASN A 85 -3.30 -4.87 -0.57
N LEU A 86 -2.85 -5.10 -1.79
CA LEU A 86 -3.54 -4.65 -3.00
C LEU A 86 -4.67 -5.62 -3.36
N PRO A 87 -5.75 -5.17 -4.04
CA PRO A 87 -6.77 -6.08 -4.57
C PRO A 87 -6.14 -7.17 -5.47
N ASP A 88 -6.58 -8.42 -5.32
CA ASP A 88 -6.10 -9.55 -6.14
C ASP A 88 -6.32 -9.35 -7.65
N ALA A 89 -7.31 -8.54 -8.03
CA ALA A 89 -7.50 -8.14 -9.43
C ALA A 89 -6.30 -7.40 -10.05
N LEU A 90 -5.40 -6.85 -9.22
CA LEU A 90 -4.17 -6.19 -9.67
C LEU A 90 -2.98 -7.17 -9.77
N ALA A 91 -3.10 -8.41 -9.30
CA ALA A 91 -2.07 -9.42 -9.45
C ALA A 91 -1.78 -9.70 -10.93
N GLY A 92 -0.52 -9.63 -11.33
CA GLY A 92 -0.09 -9.76 -12.72
C GLY A 92 -0.33 -8.53 -13.60
N SER A 93 -0.85 -7.43 -13.04
CA SER A 93 -1.01 -6.15 -13.73
C SER A 93 0.11 -5.17 -13.40
N THR A 94 0.19 -4.06 -14.14
CA THR A 94 1.07 -2.93 -13.81
C THR A 94 0.26 -1.84 -13.14
N ILE A 95 0.72 -1.38 -11.98
CA ILE A 95 0.16 -0.24 -11.26
C ILE A 95 1.00 1.01 -11.48
N SER A 96 0.36 2.18 -11.44
CA SER A 96 1.04 3.48 -11.31
C SER A 96 0.96 3.98 -9.87
N PHE A 97 2.03 4.58 -9.36
CA PHE A 97 2.11 5.09 -7.99
C PHE A 97 3.17 6.19 -7.85
N GLU A 98 3.11 6.93 -6.76
CA GLU A 98 4.14 7.88 -6.34
C GLU A 98 4.33 7.85 -4.83
N TYR A 99 5.51 8.27 -4.38
CA TYR A 99 5.75 8.57 -2.97
C TYR A 99 5.30 10.00 -2.66
N PHE A 100 4.64 10.18 -1.53
CA PHE A 100 4.08 11.48 -1.14
C PHE A 100 4.27 11.71 0.35
N TYR A 101 4.73 12.90 0.74
CA TYR A 101 4.83 13.25 2.14
C TYR A 101 4.18 14.59 2.48
N LEU A 102 3.73 14.70 3.73
CA LEU A 102 3.25 15.95 4.32
C LEU A 102 4.38 16.61 5.10
N HIS A 103 4.80 17.80 4.66
CA HIS A 103 5.69 18.68 5.40
C HIS A 103 4.88 19.74 6.14
N GLY A 104 4.54 19.45 7.40
CA GLY A 104 3.48 20.17 8.10
C GLY A 104 2.14 19.99 7.39
N VAL A 105 1.55 21.07 6.88
CA VAL A 105 0.28 21.04 6.11
C VAL A 105 0.48 20.97 4.59
N ARG A 106 1.73 21.03 4.11
CA ARG A 106 2.04 21.05 2.68
C ARG A 106 2.27 19.63 2.17
N GLY A 107 1.48 19.23 1.19
CA GLY A 107 1.72 18.02 0.40
C GLY A 107 2.90 18.18 -0.56
N VAL A 108 3.77 17.17 -0.60
CA VAL A 108 4.90 17.08 -1.52
C VAL A 108 4.86 15.70 -2.16
N GLY A 109 4.48 15.66 -3.44
CA GLY A 109 4.61 14.48 -4.29
C GLY A 109 5.95 14.49 -5.03
N GLU A 110 6.20 13.42 -5.77
CA GLU A 110 7.42 13.34 -6.58
C GLU A 110 7.34 14.29 -7.79
N SER A 111 8.50 14.79 -8.23
CA SER A 111 8.66 15.67 -9.39
C SER A 111 9.01 14.91 -10.67
N ILE A 112 8.74 13.61 -10.70
CA ILE A 112 8.91 12.70 -11.84
C ILE A 112 7.54 12.20 -12.31
N ALA A 113 7.51 11.48 -13.43
CA ALA A 113 6.31 10.74 -13.82
C ALA A 113 6.02 9.63 -12.80
N ASP A 114 4.74 9.30 -12.62
CA ASP A 114 4.31 8.19 -11.76
C ASP A 114 5.12 6.92 -12.05
N ARG A 115 5.60 6.33 -10.97
CA ARG A 115 6.36 5.08 -11.02
C ARG A 115 5.45 3.95 -11.43
N GLN A 116 6.00 2.98 -12.15
CA GLN A 116 5.27 1.78 -12.55
C GLN A 116 5.85 0.55 -11.86
N PHE A 117 4.98 -0.36 -11.43
CA PHE A 117 5.38 -1.64 -10.87
C PHE A 117 4.48 -2.77 -11.40
N ALA A 118 5.11 -3.80 -11.97
CA ALA A 118 4.43 -5.03 -12.36
C ALA A 118 4.23 -5.90 -11.11
N VAL A 119 3.00 -6.01 -10.63
CA VAL A 119 2.67 -6.73 -9.39
C VAL A 119 2.79 -8.23 -9.65
N PRO A 120 3.72 -8.96 -8.99
CA PRO A 120 3.81 -10.40 -9.16
C PRO A 120 2.55 -11.07 -8.60
N VAL A 121 2.13 -12.19 -9.18
CA VAL A 121 0.91 -12.91 -8.74
C VAL A 121 0.98 -13.40 -7.29
N THR A 122 2.19 -13.54 -6.74
CA THR A 122 2.44 -13.94 -5.35
C THR A 122 2.69 -12.76 -4.41
N GLY A 123 2.61 -11.53 -4.90
CA GLY A 123 3.12 -10.36 -4.21
C GLY A 123 4.62 -10.17 -4.39
N GLY A 124 5.13 -9.04 -3.91
CA GLY A 124 6.52 -8.68 -4.16
C GLY A 124 6.96 -7.39 -3.49
N ILE A 125 8.20 -7.01 -3.78
CA ILE A 125 8.84 -5.82 -3.23
C ILE A 125 9.15 -4.89 -4.40
N VAL A 126 8.76 -3.62 -4.27
CA VAL A 126 9.12 -2.58 -5.24
C VAL A 126 10.64 -2.35 -5.15
N PRO A 127 11.37 -2.28 -6.28
CA PRO A 127 12.80 -1.99 -6.26
C PRO A 127 13.13 -0.72 -5.48
N LEU A 128 14.17 -0.78 -4.63
CA LEU A 128 14.63 0.38 -3.87
C LEU A 128 15.11 1.48 -4.83
N SER A 129 14.76 2.71 -4.53
CA SER A 129 15.26 3.90 -5.21
C SER A 129 15.06 5.13 -4.32
N PHE A 130 15.78 6.20 -4.63
CA PHE A 130 15.59 7.49 -3.96
C PHE A 130 14.25 8.14 -4.35
N PHE A 131 13.69 8.93 -3.45
CA PHE A 131 12.62 9.88 -3.76
C PHE A 131 13.04 10.78 -4.93
N ASP A 132 12.13 11.06 -5.88
CA ASP A 132 12.42 11.78 -7.14
C ASP A 132 13.43 11.09 -8.07
N LEU A 133 13.85 9.85 -7.77
CA LEU A 133 15.02 9.21 -8.39
C LEU A 133 16.31 10.04 -8.23
N ASP A 134 16.35 10.92 -7.23
CA ASP A 134 17.47 11.82 -6.99
C ASP A 134 18.41 11.23 -5.95
N SER A 135 19.60 10.82 -6.40
CA SER A 135 20.68 10.33 -5.54
C SER A 135 21.71 11.43 -5.22
N VAL A 136 21.43 12.69 -5.56
CA VAL A 136 22.39 13.79 -5.48
C VAL A 136 21.93 14.84 -4.48
N VAL A 137 22.77 15.13 -3.49
CA VAL A 137 22.53 16.26 -2.58
C VAL A 137 23.06 17.54 -3.20
N THR A 138 22.15 18.50 -3.43
CA THR A 138 22.46 19.83 -3.97
C THR A 138 22.44 20.88 -2.86
N GLY A 139 23.62 21.20 -2.32
CA GLY A 139 23.80 22.33 -1.40
C GLY A 139 24.30 23.59 -2.10
N ARG A 140 24.18 24.76 -1.45
CA ARG A 140 24.63 26.07 -2.00
C ARG A 140 26.11 26.12 -2.45
N TYR A 141 26.96 25.15 -2.08
CA TYR A 141 28.39 25.18 -2.40
C TYR A 141 29.05 23.82 -2.70
N ARG A 142 28.35 22.67 -2.65
CA ARG A 142 28.92 21.34 -2.95
C ARG A 142 27.82 20.35 -3.39
N THR A 143 28.15 19.52 -4.38
CA THR A 143 27.31 18.42 -4.90
C THR A 143 27.97 17.10 -4.50
N PHE A 144 27.20 16.17 -3.94
CA PHE A 144 27.67 14.82 -3.60
C PHE A 144 26.65 13.78 -4.07
N ILE A 145 27.14 12.65 -4.57
CA ILE A 145 26.32 11.48 -4.92
C ILE A 145 26.26 10.57 -3.70
N ILE A 146 25.06 10.10 -3.36
CA ILE A 146 24.82 9.06 -2.36
C ILE A 146 24.77 7.71 -3.10
N PHE A 147 25.51 6.72 -2.58
CA PHE A 147 25.63 5.36 -3.13
C PHE A 147 24.88 4.36 -2.27
#